data_AF-A0A9R1IPG0-F1
#
_entry.id   AF-A0A9R1IPG0-F1
#
_cell.length_a   1.000
_cell.length_b   1.000
_cell.length_c   1.000
_cell.angle_alpha   90.00
_cell.angle_beta   90.00
_cell.angle_gamma   90.00
#
_symmetry.space_group_name_H-M   'P 1'
#
loop_
_entity.id
_entity.type
_entity.pdbx_description
1 polymer ?
#
loop_
_entity_poly.entity_id
_entity_poly.type
_entity_poly.pdbx_seq_one_letter_code
_entity_poly.pdbx_strand_id
1 'polypeptide(L)'
;MKSGKRTMKKKKKHKQGQEHEKHPAGSLPEGPLIEILSRVPYKSLCRFKCVSKPWLALCSDPDIRKRSPQTMAGFFLRNYGMRPCFINLSGRGQPLVDPFLSFLRESFKLLIPQHCCGGLVLCKYWESYCFEEDEYNLVVCNPATKKWAELPPNPIQLQDEDEEEVEEYLCFDPAVPSRFMVFTHTWDFTEVIIYSSDTGRWTTVESGWIDKTPIGLPVFLNGTLHLMTTEYSIITVDTEGKVWGQIDIPGNMRDSSDYPFIGQSQGRLYAWCINDNVDVCQLLVWALEDYGGAKWALKDTVNISELFGRDRYKYVEPLAIHPDCDLIFLTDRRGKAISYDMDSKKVHVIGTHETFYGAIPYVPCFAEWPSDGH
;
A
#
# COMPACT_ATOMS: atom_id res chain seq x y z
N MET A 1 -62.13 -55.25 -49.68
CA MET A 1 -61.50 -54.58 -50.84
C MET A 1 -61.92 -53.12 -50.85
N LYS A 2 -60.95 -52.19 -50.97
CA LYS A 2 -61.05 -50.77 -51.39
C LYS A 2 -61.80 -49.80 -50.44
N SER A 3 -61.11 -48.83 -49.82
CA SER A 3 -60.78 -47.47 -50.33
C SER A 3 -62.02 -46.56 -50.36
N GLY A 4 -62.08 -45.32 -49.85
CA GLY A 4 -61.13 -44.36 -49.26
C GLY A 4 -61.72 -42.93 -49.38
N LYS A 5 -61.41 -42.05 -48.42
CA LYS A 5 -61.42 -40.55 -48.42
C LYS A 5 -62.65 -39.73 -48.86
N ARG A 6 -63.08 -38.78 -47.99
CA ARG A 6 -62.99 -37.29 -48.11
C ARG A 6 -63.84 -36.59 -47.02
N THR A 7 -63.24 -35.90 -46.05
CA THR A 7 -62.92 -34.44 -45.94
C THR A 7 -64.05 -33.56 -45.38
N MET A 8 -63.85 -32.99 -44.18
CA MET A 8 -64.37 -31.66 -43.80
C MET A 8 -63.29 -30.88 -43.03
N LYS A 9 -63.05 -29.63 -43.46
CA LYS A 9 -62.08 -28.67 -42.94
C LYS A 9 -62.57 -28.05 -41.62
N LYS A 10 -61.71 -27.99 -40.59
CA LYS A 10 -61.82 -27.00 -39.50
C LYS A 10 -60.53 -26.18 -39.45
N LYS A 11 -60.63 -24.89 -39.78
CA LYS A 11 -59.56 -23.88 -39.60
C LYS A 11 -59.48 -23.53 -38.11
N LYS A 12 -58.37 -23.86 -37.44
CA LYS A 12 -57.98 -23.27 -36.15
C LYS A 12 -57.03 -22.08 -36.44
N LYS A 13 -57.43 -20.87 -36.05
CA LYS A 13 -56.56 -19.68 -36.05
C LYS A 13 -55.53 -19.82 -34.93
N HIS A 14 -54.25 -19.81 -35.30
CA HIS A 14 -53.12 -19.62 -34.40
C HIS A 14 -53.00 -18.13 -34.09
N LYS A 15 -53.10 -17.72 -32.82
CA LYS A 15 -52.66 -16.41 -32.34
C LYS A 15 -51.32 -16.67 -31.62
N GLN A 16 -50.22 -16.27 -32.25
CA GLN A 16 -48.95 -16.09 -31.57
C GLN A 16 -49.10 -14.89 -30.62
N GLY A 17 -48.94 -15.13 -29.32
CA GLY A 17 -48.60 -14.08 -28.36
C GLY A 17 -47.08 -14.08 -28.24
N GLN A 18 -46.43 -13.06 -28.80
CA GLN A 18 -45.07 -12.70 -28.40
C GLN A 18 -45.18 -11.99 -27.04
N GLU A 19 -44.74 -12.65 -25.98
CA GLU A 19 -44.40 -11.95 -24.74
C GLU A 19 -43.11 -11.18 -24.98
N HIS A 20 -43.26 -9.90 -25.31
CA HIS A 20 -42.16 -8.95 -25.18
C HIS A 20 -41.93 -8.71 -23.68
N GLU A 21 -40.83 -9.26 -23.16
CA GLU A 21 -40.21 -8.77 -21.93
C GLU A 21 -39.94 -7.27 -22.10
N LYS A 22 -40.75 -6.45 -21.43
CA LYS A 22 -40.52 -5.02 -21.30
C LYS A 22 -39.39 -4.84 -20.29
N HIS A 23 -38.15 -4.77 -20.76
CA HIS A 23 -37.11 -4.09 -19.98
C HIS A 23 -37.54 -2.62 -19.79
N PRO A 24 -37.62 -2.11 -18.55
CA PRO A 24 -37.89 -0.70 -18.33
C PRO A 24 -36.75 0.10 -18.95
N ALA A 25 -37.10 1.03 -19.86
CA ALA A 25 -36.17 1.96 -20.44
C ALA A 25 -35.51 2.78 -19.32
N GLY A 26 -34.25 2.46 -19.01
CA GLY A 26 -33.45 3.18 -18.00
C GLY A 26 -32.67 2.32 -17.01
N SER A 27 -32.80 0.99 -16.97
CA SER A 27 -31.92 0.17 -16.12
C SER A 27 -30.53 0.05 -16.75
N LEU A 28 -29.52 0.68 -16.13
CA LEU A 28 -28.12 0.43 -16.46
C LEU A 28 -27.85 -1.09 -16.39
N PRO A 29 -27.14 -1.71 -17.34
CA PRO A 29 -26.80 -3.12 -17.24
C PRO A 29 -25.97 -3.36 -15.97
N GLU A 30 -26.16 -4.52 -15.33
CA GLU A 30 -25.55 -4.84 -14.04
C GLU A 30 -24.00 -4.87 -14.12
N GLY A 31 -23.44 -5.27 -15.26
CA GLY A 31 -21.99 -5.31 -15.50
C GLY A 31 -21.28 -3.95 -15.35
N PRO A 32 -21.64 -2.92 -16.15
CA PRO A 32 -21.11 -1.57 -16.00
C PRO A 32 -21.30 -0.99 -14.59
N LEU A 33 -22.43 -1.30 -13.93
CA LEU A 33 -22.66 -0.83 -12.57
C LEU A 33 -21.67 -1.46 -11.57
N ILE A 34 -21.43 -2.77 -11.66
CA ILE A 34 -20.43 -3.47 -10.86
C ILE A 34 -19.03 -2.88 -11.10
N GLU A 35 -18.67 -2.60 -12.34
CA GLU A 35 -17.38 -2.00 -12.69
C GLU A 35 -17.21 -0.61 -12.09
N ILE A 36 -18.25 0.23 -12.17
CA ILE A 36 -18.25 1.57 -11.57
C ILE A 36 -18.11 1.46 -10.04
N LEU A 37 -18.93 0.64 -9.39
CA LEU A 37 -18.91 0.51 -7.93
C LEU A 37 -17.59 -0.08 -7.43
N SER A 38 -16.98 -0.99 -8.18
CA SER A 38 -15.67 -1.55 -7.85
C SER A 38 -14.54 -0.51 -7.86
N ARG A 39 -14.75 0.68 -8.43
CA ARG A 39 -13.77 1.79 -8.40
C ARG A 39 -14.06 2.81 -7.31
N VAL A 40 -15.17 2.67 -6.58
CA VAL A 40 -15.56 3.60 -5.50
C VAL A 40 -14.94 3.13 -4.19
N PRO A 41 -14.39 4.05 -3.36
CA PRO A 41 -13.87 3.68 -2.05
C PRO A 41 -14.89 2.92 -1.21
N TYR A 42 -14.48 1.80 -0.60
CA TYR A 42 -15.42 0.88 0.06
C TYR A 42 -16.20 1.53 1.22
N LYS A 43 -15.61 2.49 1.94
CA LYS A 43 -16.31 3.28 2.96
C LYS A 43 -17.51 4.05 2.38
N SER A 44 -17.38 4.57 1.15
CA SER A 44 -18.47 5.25 0.44
C SER A 44 -19.53 4.26 -0.03
N LEU A 45 -19.13 3.08 -0.54
CA LEU A 45 -20.06 2.01 -0.90
C LEU A 45 -20.90 1.53 0.27
N CYS A 46 -20.34 1.48 1.48
CA CYS A 46 -21.09 1.15 2.69
C CYS A 46 -22.27 2.10 2.95
N ARG A 47 -22.22 3.36 2.48
CA ARG A 47 -23.35 4.30 2.57
C ARG A 47 -24.46 3.97 1.58
N PHE A 48 -24.13 3.40 0.41
CA PHE A 48 -25.12 3.02 -0.60
C PHE A 48 -25.94 1.78 -0.22
N LYS A 49 -25.46 0.98 0.75
CA LYS A 49 -26.22 -0.14 1.32
C LYS A 49 -27.58 0.26 1.89
N CYS A 50 -27.78 1.53 2.23
CA CYS A 50 -29.04 2.05 2.75
C CYS A 50 -30.05 2.50 1.68
N VAL A 51 -29.68 2.51 0.39
CA VAL A 51 -30.52 3.06 -0.70
C VAL A 51 -31.72 2.15 -1.00
N SER A 52 -31.49 0.83 -1.15
CA SER A 52 -32.53 -0.17 -1.41
C SER A 52 -31.99 -1.59 -1.22
N LYS A 53 -32.85 -2.61 -1.25
CA LYS A 53 -32.44 -4.02 -1.15
C LYS A 53 -31.46 -4.46 -2.27
N PRO A 54 -31.68 -4.12 -3.56
CA PRO A 54 -30.71 -4.41 -4.62
C PRO A 54 -29.35 -3.77 -4.36
N TRP A 55 -29.31 -2.50 -3.94
CA TRP A 55 -28.08 -1.80 -3.61
C TRP A 55 -27.36 -2.39 -2.40
N LEU A 56 -28.11 -2.84 -1.38
CA LEU A 56 -27.54 -3.59 -0.25
C LEU A 56 -26.86 -4.87 -0.71
N ALA A 57 -27.52 -5.66 -1.56
CA ALA A 57 -26.96 -6.90 -2.09
C ALA A 57 -25.68 -6.62 -2.90
N LEU A 58 -25.76 -5.67 -3.83
CA LEU A 58 -24.66 -5.28 -4.71
C LEU A 58 -23.46 -4.74 -3.92
N CYS A 59 -23.64 -3.75 -3.04
CA CYS A 59 -22.54 -3.17 -2.26
C CYS A 59 -22.01 -4.09 -1.15
N SER A 60 -22.70 -5.20 -0.87
CA SER A 60 -22.21 -6.25 0.06
C SER A 60 -21.55 -7.40 -0.67
N ASP A 61 -21.54 -7.38 -2.00
CA ASP A 61 -20.89 -8.39 -2.82
C ASP A 61 -19.37 -8.41 -2.51
N PRO A 62 -18.81 -9.58 -2.14
CA PRO A 62 -17.38 -9.74 -1.89
C PRO A 62 -16.51 -9.30 -3.06
N ASP A 63 -16.93 -9.51 -4.31
CA ASP A 63 -16.15 -9.19 -5.51
C ASP A 63 -16.10 -7.68 -5.78
N ILE A 64 -17.10 -6.93 -5.32
CA ILE A 64 -17.02 -5.46 -5.30
C ILE A 64 -16.04 -5.03 -4.22
N ARG A 65 -16.16 -5.56 -2.99
CA ARG A 65 -15.24 -5.20 -1.88
C ARG A 65 -13.77 -5.51 -2.21
N LYS A 66 -13.51 -6.64 -2.86
CA LYS A 66 -12.18 -7.09 -3.30
C LYS A 66 -11.51 -6.09 -4.24
N ARG A 67 -12.28 -5.50 -5.16
CA ARG A 67 -11.79 -4.54 -6.16
C ARG A 67 -11.86 -3.08 -5.72
N SER A 68 -12.69 -2.79 -4.73
CA SER A 68 -12.90 -1.43 -4.23
C SER A 68 -11.64 -0.89 -3.56
N PRO A 69 -11.20 0.34 -3.91
CA PRO A 69 -10.16 1.03 -3.17
C PRO A 69 -10.51 1.08 -1.68
N GLN A 70 -9.54 0.77 -0.84
CA GLN A 70 -9.67 0.89 0.61
C GLN A 70 -8.97 2.17 1.05
N THR A 71 -9.53 2.80 2.08
CA THR A 71 -8.89 3.97 2.70
C THR A 71 -7.83 3.50 3.69
N MET A 72 -6.77 4.30 3.87
CA MET A 72 -5.80 4.09 4.95
C MET A 72 -6.51 3.87 6.29
N ALA A 73 -6.20 2.75 6.94
CA ALA A 73 -6.83 2.34 8.19
C ALA A 73 -6.05 2.82 9.42
N GLY A 74 -4.74 3.00 9.28
CA GLY A 74 -3.87 3.25 10.41
C GLY A 74 -2.40 3.00 10.11
N PHE A 75 -1.64 2.80 11.18
CA PHE A 75 -0.21 2.54 11.12
C PHE A 75 0.15 1.31 11.96
N PHE A 76 0.95 0.42 11.41
CA PHE A 76 1.70 -0.55 12.21
C PHE A 76 2.97 0.10 12.76
N LEU A 77 3.46 -0.36 13.90
CA LEU A 77 4.67 0.17 14.52
C LEU A 77 5.82 -0.85 14.46
N ARG A 78 7.00 -0.43 13.98
CA ARG A 78 8.28 -1.15 14.14
C ARG A 78 8.69 -1.12 15.62
N ASN A 79 8.05 -1.94 16.45
CA ASN A 79 8.27 -1.98 17.90
C ASN A 79 9.20 -3.14 18.29
N TYR A 80 10.45 -2.83 18.58
CA TYR A 80 11.50 -3.79 18.94
C TYR A 80 11.41 -4.34 20.38
N GLY A 81 10.46 -3.87 21.20
CA GLY A 81 10.37 -4.25 22.62
C GLY A 81 9.02 -4.81 23.07
N MET A 82 8.00 -4.89 22.21
CA MET A 82 6.66 -5.37 22.57
C MET A 82 5.99 -6.13 21.41
N ARG A 83 4.80 -6.68 21.67
CA ARG A 83 3.91 -7.23 20.63
C ARG A 83 3.61 -6.16 19.56
N PRO A 84 3.28 -6.59 18.31
CA PRO A 84 2.80 -5.69 17.28
C PRO A 84 1.69 -4.77 17.80
N CYS A 85 1.71 -3.53 17.34
CA CYS A 85 0.72 -2.52 17.71
C CYS A 85 0.22 -1.82 16.44
N PHE A 86 -1.04 -1.38 16.50
CA PHE A 86 -1.69 -0.68 15.40
C PHE A 86 -2.39 0.59 15.88
N ILE A 87 -2.04 1.73 15.28
CA ILE A 87 -2.71 3.01 15.51
C ILE A 87 -3.91 3.12 14.58
N ASN A 88 -5.11 3.12 15.14
CA ASN A 88 -6.34 3.30 14.36
C ASN A 88 -6.59 4.77 14.01
N LEU A 89 -6.43 5.12 12.73
CA LEU A 89 -6.65 6.49 12.24
C LEU A 89 -8.09 6.98 12.38
N SER A 90 -9.08 6.08 12.47
CA SER A 90 -10.46 6.51 12.70
C SER A 90 -10.69 7.08 14.11
N GLY A 91 -9.78 6.80 15.05
CA GLY A 91 -9.86 7.25 16.45
C GLY A 91 -11.09 6.76 17.21
N ARG A 92 -11.91 5.87 16.62
CA ARG A 92 -13.18 5.41 17.17
C ARG A 92 -13.36 3.92 16.94
N GLY A 93 -13.82 3.23 17.98
CA GLY A 93 -14.11 1.81 17.93
C GLY A 93 -12.87 0.93 17.77
N GLN A 94 -13.11 -0.37 17.59
CA GLN A 94 -12.03 -1.33 17.33
C GLN A 94 -11.44 -1.11 15.93
N PRO A 95 -10.11 -1.30 15.76
CA PRO A 95 -9.47 -1.21 14.45
C PRO A 95 -10.06 -2.27 13.49
N LEU A 96 -10.03 -1.96 12.18
CA LEU A 96 -10.51 -2.89 11.15
C LEU A 96 -9.65 -4.16 11.01
N VAL A 97 -8.43 -4.10 11.53
CA VAL A 97 -7.46 -5.20 11.55
C VAL A 97 -7.12 -5.54 12.98
N ASP A 98 -6.71 -6.78 13.21
CA ASP A 98 -6.20 -7.19 14.51
C ASP A 98 -4.85 -6.49 14.80
N PRO A 99 -4.75 -5.64 15.83
CA PRO A 99 -3.53 -4.91 16.14
C PRO A 99 -2.32 -5.78 16.44
N PHE A 100 -2.58 -7.00 16.94
CA PHE A 100 -1.54 -7.92 17.39
C PHE A 100 -1.19 -8.99 16.36
N LEU A 101 -1.89 -9.00 15.21
CA LEU A 101 -1.73 -10.03 14.17
C LEU A 101 -1.86 -11.48 14.74
N SER A 102 -2.77 -11.69 15.69
CA SER A 102 -2.96 -12.95 16.43
C SER A 102 -3.45 -14.13 15.59
N PHE A 103 -3.80 -13.89 14.32
CA PHE A 103 -4.12 -14.95 13.36
C PHE A 103 -2.88 -15.67 12.82
N LEU A 104 -1.68 -15.15 13.09
CA LEU A 104 -0.41 -15.82 12.83
C LEU A 104 -0.16 -16.95 13.85
N ARG A 105 0.89 -17.76 13.63
CA ARG A 105 1.20 -18.90 14.49
C ARG A 105 1.56 -18.45 15.91
N GLU A 106 1.09 -19.20 16.91
CA GLU A 106 1.45 -18.99 18.34
C GLU A 106 2.95 -19.26 18.63
N SER A 107 3.65 -19.93 17.70
CA SER A 107 5.10 -20.14 17.80
C SER A 107 5.88 -18.84 17.60
N PHE A 108 5.32 -17.82 16.95
CA PHE A 108 6.00 -16.54 16.72
C PHE A 108 6.02 -15.73 18.02
N LYS A 109 7.16 -15.76 18.74
CA LYS A 109 7.33 -15.15 20.06
C LYS A 109 7.55 -13.64 19.98
N LEU A 110 8.36 -13.22 19.00
CA LEU A 110 8.48 -11.82 18.60
C LEU A 110 8.05 -11.68 17.14
N LEU A 111 7.37 -10.59 16.83
CA LEU A 111 6.95 -10.22 15.49
C LEU A 111 7.09 -8.71 15.32
N ILE A 112 7.90 -8.28 14.36
CA ILE A 112 8.13 -6.87 14.05
C ILE A 112 7.66 -6.60 12.62
N PRO A 113 6.60 -5.81 12.41
CA PRO A 113 6.21 -5.33 11.09
C PRO A 113 7.31 -4.46 10.50
N GLN A 114 7.77 -4.75 9.28
CA GLN A 114 8.83 -4.00 8.60
C GLN A 114 8.29 -3.09 7.50
N HIS A 115 7.37 -3.58 6.68
CA HIS A 115 6.86 -2.82 5.54
C HIS A 115 5.42 -3.21 5.20
N CYS A 116 4.63 -2.25 4.71
CA CYS A 116 3.27 -2.46 4.23
C CYS A 116 3.17 -2.07 2.76
N CYS A 117 2.72 -2.98 1.89
CA CYS A 117 2.56 -2.72 0.47
C CYS A 117 1.27 -3.37 -0.06
N GLY A 118 0.43 -2.59 -0.74
CA GLY A 118 -0.80 -3.10 -1.38
C GLY A 118 -1.78 -3.82 -0.42
N GLY A 119 -1.70 -3.53 0.88
CA GLY A 119 -2.48 -4.15 1.95
C GLY A 119 -1.96 -5.46 2.50
N LEU A 120 -0.73 -5.80 2.17
CA LEU A 120 0.05 -6.81 2.84
C LEU A 120 1.03 -6.17 3.82
N VAL A 121 1.49 -6.97 4.77
CA VAL A 121 2.47 -6.60 5.79
C VAL A 121 3.58 -7.65 5.78
N LEU A 122 4.81 -7.20 5.58
CA LEU A 122 6.02 -7.99 5.78
C LEU A 122 6.47 -7.82 7.23
N CYS A 123 6.76 -8.93 7.90
CA CYS A 123 7.26 -8.94 9.27
C CYS A 123 8.51 -9.82 9.39
N LYS A 124 9.43 -9.40 10.26
CA LYS A 124 10.45 -10.28 10.85
C LYS A 124 9.85 -10.98 12.07
N TYR A 125 10.15 -12.26 12.26
CA TYR A 125 9.71 -13.02 13.44
C TYR A 125 10.77 -13.97 13.98
N TRP A 126 10.64 -14.26 15.28
CA TRP A 126 11.51 -15.17 16.02
C TRP A 126 10.66 -16.19 16.79
N GLU A 127 11.13 -17.43 16.85
CA GLU A 127 10.49 -18.51 17.62
C GLU A 127 10.99 -18.59 19.07
N SER A 128 12.07 -17.87 19.37
CA SER A 128 12.68 -17.75 20.71
C SER A 128 12.58 -16.32 21.23
N TYR A 129 12.57 -16.17 22.56
CA TYR A 129 12.75 -14.87 23.23
C TYR A 129 14.23 -14.54 23.45
N CYS A 130 15.15 -15.48 23.17
CA CYS A 130 16.57 -15.20 23.12
C CYS A 130 16.84 -14.51 21.77
N PHE A 131 17.00 -13.19 21.82
CA PHE A 131 17.22 -12.36 20.63
C PHE A 131 18.68 -12.46 20.20
N GLU A 132 18.91 -13.16 19.10
CA GLU A 132 20.04 -12.87 18.21
C GLU A 132 19.42 -12.01 17.10
N GLU A 133 19.82 -10.74 17.01
CA GLU A 133 19.19 -9.77 16.10
C GLU A 133 19.26 -10.22 14.62
N ASP A 134 20.27 -11.03 14.30
CA ASP A 134 20.60 -11.42 12.93
C ASP A 134 19.89 -12.69 12.43
N GLU A 135 19.40 -13.55 13.33
CA GLU A 135 18.71 -14.80 12.95
C GLU A 135 17.19 -14.65 13.04
N TYR A 136 16.58 -14.12 11.98
CA TYR A 136 15.14 -13.92 11.90
C TYR A 136 14.51 -14.55 10.67
N ASN A 137 13.27 -14.98 10.83
CA ASN A 137 12.47 -15.48 9.72
C ASN A 137 11.53 -14.41 9.19
N LEU A 138 11.13 -14.56 7.92
CA LEU A 138 10.25 -13.60 7.25
C LEU A 138 8.86 -14.21 7.05
N VAL A 139 7.83 -13.41 7.34
CA VAL A 139 6.44 -13.75 7.05
C VAL A 139 5.76 -12.57 6.39
N VAL A 140 5.00 -12.85 5.33
CA VAL A 140 4.10 -11.86 4.73
C VAL A 140 2.68 -12.25 5.07
N CYS A 141 1.90 -11.28 5.54
CA CYS A 141 0.51 -11.51 5.91
C CYS A 141 -0.42 -10.46 5.33
N ASN A 142 -1.68 -10.82 5.18
CA ASN A 142 -2.77 -9.91 4.88
C ASN A 142 -3.67 -9.84 6.12
N PRO A 143 -3.53 -8.79 6.96
CA PRO A 143 -4.35 -8.64 8.17
C PRO A 143 -5.86 -8.52 7.91
N ALA A 144 -6.26 -8.09 6.71
CA ALA A 144 -7.65 -7.91 6.33
C ALA A 144 -8.33 -9.24 5.95
N THR A 145 -7.59 -10.20 5.41
CA THR A 145 -8.08 -11.54 5.04
C THR A 145 -7.63 -12.64 5.99
N LYS A 146 -6.69 -12.33 6.91
CA LYS A 146 -6.07 -13.25 7.88
C LYS A 146 -5.28 -14.40 7.23
N LYS A 147 -4.88 -14.23 5.97
CA LYS A 147 -3.98 -15.15 5.26
C LYS A 147 -2.53 -14.72 5.47
N TRP A 148 -1.61 -15.66 5.44
CA TRP A 148 -0.18 -15.41 5.56
C TRP A 148 0.63 -16.50 4.86
N ALA A 149 1.89 -16.19 4.56
CA ALA A 149 2.86 -17.08 3.95
C ALA A 149 4.23 -16.83 4.57
N GLU A 150 4.86 -17.90 5.03
CA GLU A 150 6.25 -17.91 5.51
C GLU A 150 7.19 -17.94 4.32
N LEU A 151 8.28 -17.19 4.39
CA LEU A 151 9.31 -17.17 3.36
C LEU A 151 10.42 -18.16 3.73
N PRO A 152 11.05 -18.81 2.73
CA PRO A 152 12.25 -19.59 2.99
C PRO A 152 13.37 -18.69 3.55
N PRO A 153 14.36 -19.25 4.27
CA PRO A 153 15.46 -18.48 4.85
C PRO A 153 16.09 -17.51 3.85
N ASN A 154 16.35 -16.28 4.31
CA ASN A 154 16.98 -15.27 3.48
C ASN A 154 18.43 -15.70 3.17
N PRO A 155 18.82 -15.88 1.89
CA PRO A 155 20.17 -16.33 1.53
C PRO A 155 21.29 -15.41 2.01
N ILE A 156 20.98 -14.13 2.30
CA ILE A 156 21.96 -13.12 2.72
C ILE A 156 22.37 -13.29 4.18
N GLN A 157 21.41 -13.62 5.06
CA GLN A 157 21.68 -13.94 6.46
C GLN A 157 22.62 -15.16 6.63
N LEU A 158 22.73 -16.00 5.60
CA LEU A 158 23.60 -17.17 5.60
C LEU A 158 25.02 -16.89 5.07
N GLN A 159 25.26 -15.71 4.48
CA GLN A 159 26.47 -15.41 3.72
C GLN A 159 27.26 -14.22 4.26
N ASP A 160 26.60 -13.20 4.80
CA ASP A 160 27.28 -12.01 5.32
C ASP A 160 27.82 -12.28 6.74
N GLU A 161 29.16 -12.24 6.88
CA GLU A 161 29.86 -12.25 8.18
C GLU A 161 29.85 -10.87 8.85
N ASP A 162 29.44 -9.82 8.11
CA ASP A 162 29.35 -8.44 8.58
C ASP A 162 27.97 -8.15 9.19
N GLU A 163 27.95 -7.67 10.44
CA GLU A 163 26.79 -7.54 11.35
C GLU A 163 25.80 -6.40 10.98
N GLU A 164 25.68 -5.97 9.72
CA GLU A 164 24.76 -4.88 9.35
C GLU A 164 23.36 -5.40 8.97
N GLU A 165 22.31 -4.87 9.63
CA GLU A 165 20.92 -5.24 9.38
C GLU A 165 20.49 -4.87 7.95
N VAL A 166 20.23 -5.89 7.12
CA VAL A 166 19.68 -5.70 5.77
C VAL A 166 18.17 -5.39 5.83
N GLU A 167 17.74 -4.41 5.04
CA GLU A 167 16.32 -4.04 4.90
C GLU A 167 15.63 -4.83 3.77
N GLU A 168 14.35 -5.17 3.98
CA GLU A 168 13.53 -5.86 2.99
C GLU A 168 12.33 -5.06 2.49
N TYR A 169 12.11 -5.13 1.18
CA TYR A 169 11.09 -4.34 0.49
C TYR A 169 10.02 -5.22 -0.12
N LEU A 170 8.86 -5.27 0.54
CA LEU A 170 7.65 -5.90 0.00
C LEU A 170 7.07 -5.14 -1.20
N CYS A 171 6.78 -5.87 -2.29
CA CYS A 171 6.13 -5.36 -3.48
C CYS A 171 4.87 -6.18 -3.80
N PHE A 172 3.70 -5.52 -3.83
CA PHE A 172 2.44 -6.15 -4.17
C PHE A 172 1.47 -5.17 -4.82
N ASP A 173 0.91 -5.58 -5.97
CA ASP A 173 -0.10 -4.82 -6.68
C ASP A 173 -1.50 -5.42 -6.41
N PRO A 174 -2.37 -4.74 -5.66
CA PRO A 174 -3.73 -5.24 -5.42
C PRO A 174 -4.59 -5.25 -6.69
N ALA A 175 -4.22 -4.51 -7.75
CA ALA A 175 -4.91 -4.56 -9.04
C ALA A 175 -4.59 -5.86 -9.80
N VAL A 176 -3.45 -6.50 -9.52
CA VAL A 176 -3.01 -7.78 -10.10
C VAL A 176 -2.54 -8.69 -8.97
N PRO A 177 -3.47 -9.23 -8.14
CA PRO A 177 -3.14 -9.89 -6.88
C PRO A 177 -2.58 -11.32 -7.06
N SER A 178 -1.96 -11.61 -8.20
CA SER A 178 -1.45 -12.95 -8.52
C SER A 178 -0.23 -13.30 -7.70
N ARG A 179 0.62 -12.33 -7.35
CA ARG A 179 1.89 -12.58 -6.65
C ARG A 179 2.35 -11.38 -5.84
N PHE A 180 3.17 -11.63 -4.84
CA PHE A 180 3.97 -10.62 -4.16
C PHE A 180 5.45 -10.97 -4.27
N MET A 181 6.29 -9.94 -4.14
CA MET A 181 7.75 -10.07 -4.15
C MET A 181 8.33 -9.47 -2.88
N VAL A 182 9.45 -10.00 -2.42
CA VAL A 182 10.25 -9.39 -1.35
C VAL A 182 11.66 -9.21 -1.87
N PHE A 183 12.13 -7.98 -1.85
CA PHE A 183 13.48 -7.60 -2.25
C PHE A 183 14.37 -7.50 -1.01
N THR A 184 15.58 -8.00 -1.10
CA THR A 184 16.68 -7.81 -0.15
C THR A 184 17.98 -7.64 -0.95
N HIS A 185 19.08 -7.28 -0.33
CA HIS A 185 20.30 -6.84 -1.02
C HIS A 185 21.54 -7.14 -0.19
N THR A 186 22.67 -7.33 -0.85
CA THR A 186 23.96 -7.39 -0.16
C THR A 186 24.31 -6.03 0.43
N TRP A 187 25.12 -5.99 1.49
CA TRP A 187 25.53 -4.74 2.16
C TRP A 187 26.16 -3.72 1.20
N ASP A 188 26.87 -4.18 0.18
CA ASP A 188 27.52 -3.37 -0.86
C ASP A 188 26.61 -3.05 -2.05
N PHE A 189 25.35 -3.50 -2.02
CA PHE A 189 24.35 -3.34 -3.08
C PHE A 189 24.79 -3.88 -4.46
N THR A 190 25.77 -4.76 -4.52
CA THR A 190 26.20 -5.39 -5.78
C THR A 190 25.20 -6.41 -6.30
N GLU A 191 24.47 -7.06 -5.38
CA GLU A 191 23.44 -8.04 -5.72
C GLU A 191 22.11 -7.70 -5.04
N VAL A 192 21.03 -7.93 -5.77
CA VAL A 192 19.67 -7.87 -5.25
C VAL A 192 19.09 -9.28 -5.29
N ILE A 193 18.49 -9.70 -4.18
CA ILE A 193 17.91 -11.02 -4.01
C ILE A 193 16.39 -10.86 -3.89
N ILE A 194 15.67 -11.53 -4.77
CA ILE A 194 14.23 -11.32 -4.96
C ILE A 194 13.49 -12.62 -4.71
N TYR A 195 12.64 -12.65 -3.68
CA TYR A 195 11.68 -13.72 -3.45
C TYR A 195 10.45 -13.52 -4.31
N SER A 196 9.98 -14.60 -4.95
CA SER A 196 8.67 -14.63 -5.60
C SER A 196 7.71 -15.61 -4.97
N SER A 197 6.50 -15.16 -4.64
CA SER A 197 5.44 -16.04 -4.15
C SER A 197 4.98 -17.08 -5.19
N ASP A 198 5.14 -16.79 -6.49
CA ASP A 198 4.75 -17.72 -7.56
C ASP A 198 5.65 -18.95 -7.64
N THR A 199 6.94 -18.75 -7.39
CA THR A 199 7.94 -19.83 -7.45
C THR A 199 8.27 -20.39 -6.08
N GLY A 200 7.95 -19.65 -5.01
CA GLY A 200 8.36 -19.94 -3.63
C GLY A 200 9.86 -19.88 -3.43
N ARG A 201 10.60 -19.15 -4.28
CA ARG A 201 12.08 -19.16 -4.31
C ARG A 201 12.66 -17.75 -4.37
N TRP A 202 13.86 -17.63 -3.79
CA TRP A 202 14.76 -16.50 -3.98
C TRP A 202 15.51 -16.63 -5.31
N THR A 203 15.71 -15.51 -5.99
CA THR A 203 16.56 -15.40 -7.19
C THR A 203 17.51 -14.22 -7.00
N THR A 204 18.80 -14.46 -7.19
CA THR A 204 19.84 -13.41 -7.15
C THR A 204 19.98 -12.79 -8.54
N VAL A 205 20.06 -11.47 -8.58
CA VAL A 205 20.38 -10.69 -9.77
C VAL A 205 21.48 -9.68 -9.46
N GLU A 206 22.38 -9.47 -10.41
CA GLU A 206 23.34 -8.37 -10.32
C GLU A 206 22.59 -7.04 -10.30
N SER A 207 22.95 -6.19 -9.36
CA SER A 207 22.35 -4.88 -9.20
C SER A 207 22.73 -3.97 -10.36
N GLY A 208 21.72 -3.31 -10.94
CA GLY A 208 21.94 -2.21 -11.88
C GLY A 208 22.37 -0.90 -11.20
N TRP A 209 22.43 -0.89 -9.87
CA TRP A 209 22.83 0.26 -9.07
C TRP A 209 24.21 0.02 -8.47
N ILE A 210 25.10 1.00 -8.59
CA ILE A 210 26.46 0.91 -8.04
C ILE A 210 26.61 2.02 -7.01
N ASP A 211 27.10 1.66 -5.82
CA ASP A 211 27.38 2.57 -4.71
C ASP A 211 26.16 3.44 -4.32
N LYS A 212 24.98 2.81 -4.21
CA LYS A 212 23.73 3.47 -3.82
C LYS A 212 23.22 2.89 -2.51
N THR A 213 23.05 3.73 -1.50
CA THR A 213 22.47 3.31 -0.22
C THR A 213 21.03 3.83 -0.13
N PRO A 214 20.02 2.93 -0.20
CA PRO A 214 18.63 3.26 0.02
C PRO A 214 18.37 3.77 1.43
N ILE A 215 17.42 4.70 1.54
CA ILE A 215 17.00 5.30 2.80
C ILE A 215 15.48 5.47 2.84
N GLY A 216 14.94 5.44 4.05
CA GLY A 216 13.50 5.64 4.29
C GLY A 216 12.64 4.48 3.78
N LEU A 217 11.33 4.72 3.73
CA LEU A 217 10.36 3.71 3.28
C LEU A 217 10.29 3.63 1.75
N PRO A 218 10.20 2.42 1.17
CA PRO A 218 10.06 2.25 -0.28
C PRO A 218 8.68 2.68 -0.78
N VAL A 219 8.60 2.95 -2.08
CA VAL A 219 7.32 3.12 -2.79
C VAL A 219 7.21 2.13 -3.94
N PHE A 220 6.18 1.30 -3.92
CA PHE A 220 5.86 0.41 -5.03
C PHE A 220 4.71 0.99 -5.87
N LEU A 221 5.01 1.39 -7.10
CA LEU A 221 4.08 2.07 -7.99
C LEU A 221 4.23 1.50 -9.41
N ASN A 222 3.10 1.13 -10.04
CA ASN A 222 3.03 0.67 -11.43
C ASN A 222 4.00 -0.49 -11.77
N GLY A 223 4.19 -1.43 -10.85
CA GLY A 223 5.10 -2.57 -11.06
C GLY A 223 6.58 -2.27 -10.81
N THR A 224 6.90 -1.09 -10.30
CA THR A 224 8.27 -0.64 -10.07
C THR A 224 8.46 -0.25 -8.60
N LEU A 225 9.52 -0.77 -7.99
CA LEU A 225 9.99 -0.39 -6.67
C LEU A 225 10.83 0.90 -6.79
N HIS A 226 10.57 1.87 -5.93
CA HIS A 226 11.26 3.15 -5.86
C HIS A 226 11.86 3.32 -4.46
N LEU A 227 13.14 3.68 -4.42
CA LEU A 227 13.89 3.88 -3.19
C LEU A 227 14.63 5.22 -3.27
N MET A 228 14.51 6.05 -2.23
CA MET A 228 15.37 7.24 -2.10
C MET A 228 16.78 6.78 -1.72
N THR A 229 17.81 7.47 -2.17
CA THR A 229 19.20 7.16 -1.80
C THR A 229 19.92 8.34 -1.14
N THR A 230 21.03 8.06 -0.47
CA THR A 230 21.94 9.06 0.11
C THR A 230 22.53 10.04 -0.90
N GLU A 231 22.50 9.73 -2.19
CA GLU A 231 22.97 10.60 -3.29
C GLU A 231 21.88 11.56 -3.79
N TYR A 232 20.77 11.71 -3.08
CA TYR A 232 19.65 12.59 -3.47
C TYR A 232 19.08 12.21 -4.86
N SER A 233 18.87 10.91 -5.06
CA SER A 233 18.24 10.35 -6.25
C SER A 233 17.27 9.25 -5.87
N ILE A 234 16.28 8.98 -6.72
CA ILE A 234 15.37 7.85 -6.54
C ILE A 234 15.79 6.77 -7.52
N ILE A 235 16.20 5.62 -7.00
CA ILE A 235 16.51 4.45 -7.82
C ILE A 235 15.26 3.61 -8.03
N THR A 236 15.16 2.96 -9.19
CA THR A 236 13.97 2.20 -9.59
C THR A 236 14.32 0.83 -10.15
N VAL A 237 13.58 -0.20 -9.76
CA VAL A 237 13.70 -1.57 -10.28
C VAL A 237 12.34 -2.20 -10.50
N ASP A 238 12.17 -2.93 -11.60
CA ASP A 238 10.95 -3.70 -11.84
C ASP A 238 10.87 -4.96 -10.95
N THR A 239 9.70 -5.57 -10.88
CA THR A 239 9.47 -6.79 -10.08
C THR A 239 10.33 -8.01 -10.46
N GLU A 240 11.07 -7.94 -11.58
CA GLU A 240 11.89 -9.04 -12.09
C GLU A 240 13.40 -8.75 -11.98
N GLY A 241 13.82 -7.58 -11.51
CA GLY A 241 15.24 -7.20 -11.45
C GLY A 241 15.88 -7.03 -12.82
N LYS A 242 15.11 -6.65 -13.85
CA LYS A 242 15.56 -6.55 -15.25
C LYS A 242 15.65 -5.12 -15.73
N VAL A 243 14.75 -4.26 -15.29
CA VAL A 243 14.69 -2.86 -15.71
C VAL A 243 15.09 -1.99 -14.53
N TRP A 244 16.26 -1.37 -14.66
CA TRP A 244 16.85 -0.50 -13.65
C TRP A 244 16.81 0.94 -14.14
N GLY A 245 16.57 1.88 -13.23
CA GLY A 245 16.49 3.29 -13.57
C GLY A 245 16.82 4.19 -12.40
N GLN A 246 16.90 5.48 -12.69
CA GLN A 246 17.13 6.54 -11.73
C GLN A 246 16.27 7.74 -12.12
N ILE A 247 15.66 8.38 -11.11
CA ILE A 247 14.88 9.60 -11.23
C ILE A 247 15.57 10.66 -10.37
N ASP A 248 15.92 11.78 -10.98
CA ASP A 248 16.46 12.93 -10.25
C ASP A 248 15.36 13.63 -9.45
N ILE A 249 15.69 14.06 -8.24
CA ILE A 249 14.80 14.88 -7.41
C ILE A 249 14.90 16.36 -7.81
N PRO A 250 13.92 17.21 -7.44
CA PRO A 250 14.02 18.65 -7.62
C PRO A 250 15.29 19.23 -6.96
N GLY A 251 16.03 20.05 -7.71
CA GLY A 251 17.37 20.50 -7.30
C GLY A 251 17.42 21.24 -5.95
N ASN A 252 16.38 22.00 -5.62
CA ASN A 252 16.26 22.73 -4.35
C ASN A 252 16.03 21.82 -3.13
N MET A 253 15.76 20.53 -3.32
CA MET A 253 15.69 19.57 -2.22
C MET A 253 17.08 19.16 -1.71
N ARG A 254 18.12 19.33 -2.53
CA ARG A 254 19.51 18.98 -2.16
C ARG A 254 20.11 19.95 -1.14
N ASP A 255 19.48 21.11 -0.97
CA ASP A 255 19.91 22.14 -0.03
C ASP A 255 19.34 21.91 1.38
N SER A 256 18.52 20.88 1.59
CA SER A 256 17.97 20.49 2.89
C SER A 256 19.02 19.82 3.78
N SER A 257 18.93 20.00 5.10
CA SER A 257 19.76 19.25 6.05
C SER A 257 19.30 17.80 6.27
N ASP A 258 18.08 17.45 5.88
CA ASP A 258 17.54 16.09 5.97
C ASP A 258 17.28 15.51 4.57
N TYR A 259 17.35 14.18 4.46
CA TYR A 259 17.03 13.53 3.20
C TYR A 259 15.54 13.67 2.83
N PRO A 260 15.21 13.83 1.54
CA PRO A 260 13.83 13.85 1.11
C PRO A 260 13.15 12.51 1.35
N PHE A 261 11.87 12.55 1.67
CA PHE A 261 11.03 11.37 1.78
C PHE A 261 10.21 11.20 0.52
N ILE A 262 9.91 9.95 0.18
CA ILE A 262 9.04 9.60 -0.94
C ILE A 262 7.76 8.95 -0.45
N GLY A 263 6.72 9.07 -1.26
CA GLY A 263 5.45 8.42 -1.01
C GLY A 263 4.60 8.36 -2.27
N GLN A 264 3.48 7.66 -2.19
CA GLN A 264 2.52 7.58 -3.28
C GLN A 264 1.19 8.18 -2.88
N SER A 265 0.63 9.03 -3.74
CA SER A 265 -0.75 9.47 -3.64
C SER A 265 -1.37 9.57 -5.04
N GLN A 266 -2.62 9.14 -5.17
CA GLN A 266 -3.43 9.25 -6.40
C GLN A 266 -2.73 8.68 -7.64
N GLY A 267 -1.97 7.60 -7.47
CA GLY A 267 -1.22 6.94 -8.55
C GLY A 267 0.01 7.71 -9.03
N ARG A 268 0.50 8.68 -8.26
CA ARG A 268 1.71 9.45 -8.55
C ARG A 268 2.73 9.32 -7.43
N LEU A 269 4.00 9.46 -7.81
CA LEU A 269 5.10 9.55 -6.86
C LEU A 269 5.19 10.98 -6.32
N TYR A 270 5.32 11.09 -5.01
CA TYR A 270 5.54 12.34 -4.30
C TYR A 270 6.89 12.31 -3.62
N ALA A 271 7.51 13.48 -3.51
CA ALA A 271 8.70 13.70 -2.72
C ALA A 271 8.50 14.95 -1.87
N TRP A 272 8.99 14.94 -0.63
CA TRP A 272 8.95 16.11 0.23
C TRP A 272 10.16 16.20 1.13
N CYS A 273 10.55 17.43 1.44
CA CYS A 273 11.72 17.73 2.27
C CYS A 273 11.45 18.98 3.11
N ILE A 274 12.29 19.20 4.12
CA ILE A 274 12.25 20.40 4.93
C ILE A 274 13.38 21.31 4.48
N ASN A 275 13.03 22.45 3.89
CA ASN A 275 14.00 23.50 3.66
C ASN A 275 14.25 24.23 4.98
N ASP A 276 15.46 24.11 5.55
CA ASP A 276 15.82 24.64 6.86
C ASP A 276 16.82 25.81 6.80
N ASN A 277 16.74 26.58 5.71
CA ASN A 277 17.43 27.86 5.55
C ASN A 277 17.30 28.75 6.80
N VAL A 278 18.36 29.51 7.09
CA VAL A 278 18.55 30.27 8.35
C VAL A 278 17.35 31.16 8.72
N ASP A 279 16.64 31.68 7.72
CA ASP A 279 15.55 32.62 7.91
C ASP A 279 14.13 32.00 7.87
N VAL A 280 13.94 30.85 7.20
CA VAL A 280 12.61 30.24 7.02
C VAL A 280 12.71 28.71 6.99
N CYS A 281 11.93 28.04 7.85
CA CYS A 281 11.81 26.58 7.88
C CYS A 281 10.48 26.16 7.21
N GLN A 282 10.55 25.58 6.03
CA GLN A 282 9.38 25.24 5.20
C GLN A 282 9.38 23.76 4.81
N LEU A 283 8.20 23.16 4.85
CA LEU A 283 7.96 21.90 4.16
C LEU A 283 7.68 22.19 2.68
N LEU A 284 8.39 21.49 1.79
CA LEU A 284 8.17 21.51 0.35
C LEU A 284 7.64 20.16 -0.09
N VAL A 285 6.49 20.12 -0.76
CA VAL A 285 5.89 18.88 -1.28
C VAL A 285 5.80 18.96 -2.79
N TRP A 286 6.33 17.94 -3.47
CA TRP A 286 6.40 17.85 -4.92
C TRP A 286 5.72 16.59 -5.42
N ALA A 287 5.07 16.68 -6.57
CA ALA A 287 4.47 15.57 -7.28
C ALA A 287 5.21 15.35 -8.60
N LEU A 288 5.52 14.09 -8.92
CA LEU A 288 6.07 13.72 -10.23
C LEU A 288 4.92 13.67 -11.24
N GLU A 289 4.85 14.66 -12.13
CA GLU A 289 3.77 14.78 -13.13
C GLU A 289 4.08 14.01 -14.41
N ASP A 290 5.34 14.03 -14.84
CA ASP A 290 5.82 13.33 -16.02
C ASP A 290 6.90 12.33 -15.58
N TYR A 291 6.48 11.07 -15.43
CA TYR A 291 7.36 9.98 -15.00
C TYR A 291 8.51 9.76 -15.99
N GLY A 292 8.22 9.74 -17.30
CA GLY A 292 9.23 9.49 -18.33
C GLY A 292 10.21 10.64 -18.52
N GLY A 293 9.77 11.87 -18.25
CA GLY A 293 10.61 13.07 -18.32
C GLY A 293 11.21 13.52 -16.99
N ALA A 294 10.99 12.78 -15.89
CA ALA A 294 11.39 13.16 -14.53
C ALA A 294 10.96 14.59 -14.13
N LYS A 295 9.77 15.05 -14.55
CA LYS A 295 9.32 16.43 -14.28
C LYS A 295 8.46 16.48 -13.03
N TRP A 296 8.97 17.25 -12.07
CA TRP A 296 8.31 17.51 -10.80
C TRP A 296 7.57 18.85 -10.83
N ALA A 297 6.40 18.87 -10.22
CA ALA A 297 5.64 20.09 -9.95
C ALA A 297 5.56 20.31 -8.43
N LEU A 298 5.81 21.55 -8.00
CA LEU A 298 5.65 21.95 -6.61
C LEU A 298 4.15 21.96 -6.30
N LYS A 299 3.74 21.08 -5.39
CA LYS A 299 2.34 20.91 -5.00
C LYS A 299 1.98 21.78 -3.81
N ASP A 300 2.88 21.88 -2.84
CA ASP A 300 2.64 22.68 -1.65
C ASP A 300 3.92 23.24 -1.01
N THR A 301 3.77 24.35 -0.31
CA THR A 301 4.79 24.99 0.53
C THR A 301 4.12 25.55 1.77
N VAL A 302 4.57 25.10 2.94
CA VAL A 302 4.00 25.52 4.22
C VAL A 302 5.10 25.71 5.26
N ASN A 303 4.96 26.77 6.07
CA ASN A 303 5.90 27.02 7.15
C ASN A 303 5.70 25.98 8.26
N ILE A 304 6.80 25.41 8.76
CA ILE A 304 6.74 24.44 9.87
C ILE A 304 6.10 25.05 11.13
N SER A 305 6.30 26.35 11.36
CA SER A 305 5.67 27.06 12.46
C SER A 305 4.15 27.12 12.37
N GLU A 306 3.59 27.19 11.16
CA GLU A 306 2.14 27.14 10.92
C GLU A 306 1.57 25.75 11.19
N LEU A 307 2.34 24.70 10.88
CA LEU A 307 1.93 23.31 11.11
C LEU A 307 1.87 22.96 12.60
N PHE A 308 2.87 23.36 13.39
CA PHE A 308 2.98 22.94 14.79
C PHE A 308 2.59 24.02 15.81
N GLY A 309 2.44 25.27 15.37
CA GLY A 309 2.11 26.44 16.19
C GLY A 309 3.27 26.88 17.08
N ARG A 310 4.52 26.70 16.64
CA ARG A 310 5.74 26.96 17.42
C ARG A 310 6.84 27.52 16.52
N ASP A 311 7.56 28.53 17.00
CA ASP A 311 8.69 29.11 16.28
C ASP A 311 9.95 28.25 16.42
N ARG A 312 10.67 28.06 15.30
CA ARG A 312 12.03 27.50 15.20
C ARG A 312 12.23 26.09 15.77
N TYR A 313 11.76 25.07 15.06
CA TYR A 313 12.20 23.69 15.29
C TYR A 313 12.57 22.99 13.99
N LYS A 314 13.71 22.27 14.05
CA LYS A 314 14.40 21.64 12.92
C LYS A 314 14.20 20.14 12.80
N TYR A 315 13.35 19.53 13.64
CA TYR A 315 13.21 18.07 13.69
C TYR A 315 11.75 17.68 13.51
N VAL A 316 11.24 17.94 12.29
CA VAL A 316 9.98 17.39 11.83
C VAL A 316 10.31 16.13 11.04
N GLU A 317 9.66 15.04 11.40
CA GLU A 317 9.81 13.75 10.76
C GLU A 317 8.50 13.44 10.03
N PRO A 318 8.54 13.28 8.70
CA PRO A 318 7.37 12.84 7.99
C PRO A 318 7.09 11.36 8.24
N LEU A 319 5.81 11.02 8.31
CA LEU A 319 5.34 9.68 8.62
C LEU A 319 4.79 8.98 7.37
N ALA A 320 3.93 9.66 6.61
CA ALA A 320 3.31 9.11 5.42
C ALA A 320 2.59 10.19 4.60
N ILE A 321 2.30 9.89 3.34
CA ILE A 321 1.28 10.57 2.55
C ILE A 321 0.06 9.65 2.39
N HIS A 322 -1.14 10.22 2.41
CA HIS A 322 -2.36 9.46 2.19
C HIS A 322 -2.45 9.00 0.72
N PRO A 323 -2.74 7.72 0.45
CA PRO A 323 -2.67 7.16 -0.91
C PRO A 323 -3.74 7.71 -1.86
N ASP A 324 -4.85 8.24 -1.34
CA ASP A 324 -6.00 8.66 -2.16
C ASP A 324 -6.31 10.16 -2.13
N CYS A 325 -5.62 10.94 -1.29
CA CYS A 325 -5.91 12.38 -1.13
C CYS A 325 -4.66 13.17 -0.73
N ASP A 326 -4.77 14.49 -0.85
CA ASP A 326 -3.70 15.45 -0.59
C ASP A 326 -3.49 15.69 0.93
N LEU A 327 -3.38 14.60 1.69
CA LEU A 327 -3.20 14.60 3.15
C LEU A 327 -1.85 13.99 3.50
N ILE A 328 -1.04 14.67 4.30
CA ILE A 328 0.24 14.16 4.80
C ILE A 328 0.22 14.02 6.32
N PHE A 329 1.04 13.13 6.84
CA PHE A 329 1.22 12.86 8.25
C PHE A 329 2.64 13.19 8.64
N LEU A 330 2.79 13.98 9.70
CA LEU A 330 4.08 14.51 10.16
C LEU A 330 4.13 14.44 11.68
N THR A 331 5.33 14.39 12.24
CA THR A 331 5.54 14.51 13.68
C THR A 331 6.68 15.44 13.99
N ASP A 332 6.61 16.19 15.10
CA ASP A 332 7.78 16.86 15.67
C ASP A 332 8.38 15.97 16.77
N ARG A 333 9.71 15.82 16.87
CA ARG A 333 10.35 14.94 17.88
C ARG A 333 10.08 15.34 19.35
N ARG A 334 9.27 16.36 19.60
CA ARG A 334 9.04 17.00 20.91
C ARG A 334 7.57 17.14 21.31
N GLY A 335 6.60 16.59 20.58
CA GLY A 335 5.26 16.56 21.16
C GLY A 335 4.08 16.08 20.31
N LYS A 336 3.99 16.40 19.03
CA LYS A 336 2.76 16.23 18.24
C LYS A 336 3.01 15.44 16.98
N ALA A 337 2.17 14.44 16.76
CA ALA A 337 1.87 13.92 15.44
C ALA A 337 0.63 14.64 14.90
N ILE A 338 0.70 15.08 13.65
CA ILE A 338 -0.36 15.82 12.97
C ILE A 338 -0.69 15.17 11.63
N SER A 339 -1.91 15.42 11.16
CA SER A 339 -2.26 15.33 9.75
C SER A 339 -2.47 16.72 9.17
N TYR A 340 -1.99 16.94 7.95
CA TYR A 340 -2.08 18.21 7.23
C TYR A 340 -2.73 17.98 5.87
N ASP A 341 -3.84 18.66 5.64
CA ASP A 341 -4.57 18.66 4.37
C ASP A 341 -4.04 19.82 3.51
N MET A 342 -3.37 19.47 2.41
CA MET A 342 -2.73 20.43 1.51
C MET A 342 -3.75 21.27 0.72
N ASP A 343 -4.97 20.78 0.49
CA ASP A 343 -6.01 21.53 -0.22
C ASP A 343 -6.67 22.55 0.69
N SER A 344 -7.09 22.13 1.88
CA SER A 344 -7.80 23.00 2.83
C SER A 344 -6.87 23.78 3.76
N LYS A 345 -5.57 23.47 3.73
CA LYS A 345 -4.53 24.01 4.64
C LYS A 345 -4.83 23.77 6.11
N LYS A 346 -5.64 22.74 6.43
CA LYS A 346 -6.04 22.43 7.80
C LYS A 346 -5.10 21.43 8.44
N VAL A 347 -4.79 21.69 9.70
CA VAL A 347 -3.98 20.80 10.54
C VAL A 347 -4.88 20.16 11.59
N HIS A 348 -4.73 18.85 11.78
CA HIS A 348 -5.38 18.11 12.87
C HIS A 348 -4.32 17.37 13.69
N VAL A 349 -4.39 17.49 15.01
CA VAL A 349 -3.52 16.70 15.91
C VAL A 349 -4.07 15.28 15.99
N ILE A 350 -3.22 14.29 15.71
CA ILE A 350 -3.58 12.86 15.71
C ILE A 350 -2.94 12.08 16.86
N GLY A 351 -1.94 12.64 17.53
CA GLY A 351 -1.29 12.03 18.67
C GLY A 351 0.03 12.71 19.04
N THR A 352 0.95 11.94 19.63
CA THR A 352 2.31 12.39 19.99
C THR A 352 3.36 11.67 19.14
N HIS A 353 4.58 12.22 19.05
CA HIS A 353 5.69 11.59 18.33
C HIS A 353 6.00 10.17 18.77
N GLU A 354 6.13 9.97 20.08
CA GLU A 354 6.40 8.66 20.68
C GLU A 354 5.37 7.61 20.26
N THR A 355 4.13 8.03 19.99
CA THR A 355 3.09 7.12 19.52
C THR A 355 3.40 6.59 18.13
N PHE A 356 4.00 7.40 17.24
CA PHE A 356 4.21 7.11 15.82
C PHE A 356 5.65 6.77 15.45
N TYR A 357 6.54 6.55 16.42
CA TYR A 357 7.91 6.15 16.14
C TYR A 357 7.93 4.81 15.37
N GLY A 358 8.61 4.78 14.23
CA GLY A 358 8.63 3.60 13.35
C GLY A 358 7.27 3.25 12.73
N ALA A 359 6.38 4.23 12.57
CA ALA A 359 5.05 4.01 12.01
C ALA A 359 5.08 3.72 10.50
N ILE A 360 4.42 2.63 10.10
CA ILE A 360 4.28 2.19 8.71
C ILE A 360 2.80 2.31 8.31
N PRO A 361 2.46 3.11 7.29
CA PRO A 361 1.07 3.31 6.88
C PRO A 361 0.46 2.03 6.29
N TYR A 362 -0.76 1.71 6.69
CA TYR A 362 -1.46 0.51 6.24
C TYR A 362 -2.83 0.81 5.63
N VAL A 363 -3.05 0.23 4.45
CA VAL A 363 -4.29 0.29 3.69
C VAL A 363 -4.80 -1.15 3.55
N PRO A 364 -5.97 -1.53 4.09
CA PRO A 364 -6.47 -2.91 3.96
C PRO A 364 -6.60 -3.35 2.51
N CYS A 365 -6.41 -4.64 2.23
CA CYS A 365 -6.71 -5.21 0.92
C CYS A 365 -7.50 -6.51 1.08
N PHE A 366 -8.64 -6.60 0.38
CA PHE A 366 -9.50 -7.79 0.40
C PHE A 366 -9.29 -8.70 -0.81
N ALA A 367 -8.42 -8.32 -1.74
CA ALA A 367 -8.05 -9.17 -2.86
C ALA A 367 -7.47 -10.50 -2.35
N GLU A 368 -7.82 -11.57 -3.05
CA GLU A 368 -7.24 -12.88 -2.77
C GLU A 368 -5.91 -13.00 -3.48
N TRP A 369 -4.87 -13.32 -2.72
CA TRP A 369 -3.60 -13.81 -3.26
C TRP A 369 -3.55 -15.35 -3.17
N PRO A 370 -2.78 -16.02 -4.04
CA PRO A 370 -2.46 -17.43 -3.85
C PRO A 370 -1.49 -17.54 -2.67
N SER A 371 -2.03 -17.75 -1.47
CA SER A 371 -1.26 -18.31 -0.37
C SER A 371 -1.47 -19.82 -0.41
N ASP A 372 -0.53 -20.55 -1.00
CA ASP A 372 -0.44 -21.98 -0.75
C ASP A 372 0.02 -22.14 0.70
N GLY A 373 -0.96 -22.27 1.60
CA GLY A 373 -0.70 -22.44 3.02
C GLY A 373 0.12 -23.71 3.24
N HIS A 374 1.26 -23.56 3.91
CA HIS A 374 1.96 -24.67 4.55
C HIS A 374 1.87 -24.54 6.07
#